data_AF-A0A969HGA2-F1
#
_entry.id   AF-A0A969HGA2-F1
#
_cell.length_a   1.000
_cell.length_b   1.000
_cell.length_c   1.000
_cell.angle_alpha   90.00
_cell.angle_beta   90.00
_cell.angle_gamma   90.00
#
_symmetry.space_group_name_H-M   'P 1'
#
loop_
_entity.id
_entity.type
_entity.pdbx_description
1 polymer ?
#
loop_
_entity_poly.entity_id
_entity_poly.type
_entity_poly.pdbx_seq_one_letter_code
_entity_poly.pdbx_strand_id
1 'polypeptide(L)'
;MTADPVFTNYWNQATPENAGKHGLVEEPRDAYMWGTLDEMYAYCQANNLPFKQHTFLFWCCGADPDWLATLPAADIRAELEEFMIDFFARYPKTAYVEVVNEPFQSPPPAAIRNALGGDTNYAWVRWMYQKARQYAPSDCELWINENNILKGGSRVTSYKNLINFLKTDGTIDAVGMQGHWLESVSASTIQNTLNQMDDLNLPLYITEYDVHVADDNAQRDVWAAQFPVFWEHPAVKGVTLWGYKQGQMWRSNGYLLRTDGSERPSMTWLRNYLNPPGATLTIQAEIT
;
A
#
# COMPACT_ATOMS: atom_id res chain seq x y z
N MET A 1 -18.32 2.99 -8.04
CA MET A 1 -17.31 4.04 -8.27
C MET A 1 -17.69 4.84 -9.51
N THR A 2 -17.88 6.17 -9.43
CA THR A 2 -17.91 6.97 -10.66
C THR A 2 -16.47 7.08 -11.14
N ALA A 3 -16.15 6.41 -12.26
CA ALA A 3 -14.87 6.50 -12.95
C ALA A 3 -14.38 7.94 -12.89
N ASP A 4 -13.24 8.15 -12.24
CA ASP A 4 -12.64 9.46 -12.10
C ASP A 4 -12.13 9.91 -13.47
N PRO A 5 -12.83 10.85 -14.15
CA PRO A 5 -12.58 11.14 -15.55
C PRO A 5 -11.23 11.82 -15.78
N VAL A 6 -10.56 12.27 -14.72
CA VAL A 6 -9.26 12.94 -14.80
C VAL A 6 -8.13 12.14 -14.17
N PHE A 7 -8.39 10.94 -13.64
CA PHE A 7 -7.38 10.15 -12.95
C PHE A 7 -6.16 9.87 -13.82
N THR A 8 -6.38 9.39 -15.04
CA THR A 8 -5.31 9.07 -16.01
C THR A 8 -4.60 10.30 -16.55
N ASN A 9 -5.07 11.52 -16.26
CA ASN A 9 -4.33 12.74 -16.60
C ASN A 9 -3.13 12.95 -15.67
N TYR A 10 -3.15 12.33 -14.48
CA TYR A 10 -2.16 12.54 -13.44
C TYR A 10 -1.43 11.25 -13.05
N TRP A 11 -2.11 10.11 -13.10
CA TRP A 11 -1.70 8.89 -12.41
C TRP A 11 -1.68 7.68 -13.33
N ASN A 12 -0.77 6.74 -13.08
CA ASN A 12 -0.51 5.58 -13.95
C ASN A 12 -0.53 4.21 -13.24
N GLN A 13 -1.06 4.14 -12.02
CA GLN A 13 -1.36 2.93 -11.23
C GLN A 13 -2.56 3.28 -10.34
N ALA A 14 -3.30 2.28 -9.84
CA ALA A 14 -4.36 2.50 -8.84
C ALA A 14 -4.34 1.42 -7.76
N THR A 15 -4.60 1.82 -6.52
CA THR A 15 -4.78 0.94 -5.35
C THR A 15 -6.22 1.10 -4.85
N PRO A 16 -6.91 0.03 -4.45
CA PRO A 16 -8.15 0.11 -3.70
C PRO A 16 -7.90 0.57 -2.27
N GLU A 17 -8.39 1.77 -1.89
CA GLU A 17 -8.27 2.26 -0.51
C GLU A 17 -8.88 1.27 0.51
N ASN A 18 -10.04 0.70 0.16
CA ASN A 18 -10.76 -0.24 1.04
C ASN A 18 -11.30 -1.49 0.33
N ALA A 19 -11.64 -1.40 -0.95
CA ALA A 19 -12.36 -2.47 -1.67
C ALA A 19 -11.61 -3.81 -1.75
N GLY A 20 -10.29 -3.81 -1.55
CA GLY A 20 -9.48 -5.02 -1.54
C GLY A 20 -9.36 -5.69 -0.16
N LYS A 21 -9.74 -5.03 0.93
CA LYS A 21 -9.58 -5.54 2.30
C LYS A 21 -10.56 -6.69 2.56
N HIS A 22 -10.11 -7.75 3.24
CA HIS A 22 -10.88 -9.00 3.41
C HIS A 22 -12.27 -8.75 4.01
N GLY A 23 -12.37 -7.94 5.06
CA GLY A 23 -13.65 -7.61 5.71
C GLY A 23 -14.63 -6.80 4.85
N LEU A 24 -14.16 -6.18 3.77
CA LEU A 24 -15.00 -5.47 2.79
C LEU A 24 -15.39 -6.37 1.62
N VAL A 25 -14.63 -7.43 1.41
CA VAL A 25 -14.87 -8.40 0.36
C VAL A 25 -15.71 -9.57 0.88
N GLU A 26 -15.62 -9.95 2.13
CA GLU A 26 -16.28 -11.14 2.68
C GLU A 26 -16.87 -10.86 4.06
N GLU A 27 -18.11 -10.36 4.06
CA GLU A 27 -18.90 -10.18 5.27
C GLU A 27 -20.39 -10.37 4.93
N PRO A 28 -21.03 -11.46 5.39
CA PRO A 28 -20.53 -12.51 6.29
C PRO A 28 -19.63 -13.56 5.59
N ARG A 29 -19.05 -14.48 6.38
CA ARG A 29 -18.29 -15.65 5.89
C ARG A 29 -19.02 -16.40 4.76
N ASP A 30 -18.27 -16.85 3.77
CA ASP A 30 -18.71 -17.57 2.57
C ASP A 30 -19.63 -16.72 1.64
N ALA A 31 -19.70 -15.41 1.85
CA ALA A 31 -20.54 -14.51 1.06
C ALA A 31 -19.73 -13.31 0.53
N TYR A 32 -19.12 -13.51 -0.64
CA TYR A 32 -18.29 -12.49 -1.26
C TYR A 32 -19.07 -11.31 -1.87
N MET A 33 -18.51 -10.10 -1.71
CA MET A 33 -18.97 -8.81 -2.18
C MET A 33 -17.94 -8.13 -3.10
N TRP A 34 -17.52 -8.83 -4.16
CA TRP A 34 -16.46 -8.38 -5.07
C TRP A 34 -16.76 -7.10 -5.88
N GLY A 35 -18.01 -6.64 -5.92
CA GLY A 35 -18.49 -5.67 -6.92
C GLY A 35 -17.65 -4.39 -7.05
N THR A 36 -17.26 -3.77 -5.93
CA THR A 36 -16.43 -2.55 -5.99
C THR A 36 -15.02 -2.84 -6.51
N LEU A 37 -14.44 -3.97 -6.10
CA LEU A 37 -13.10 -4.38 -6.53
C LEU A 37 -13.11 -4.81 -8.02
N ASP A 38 -14.20 -5.41 -8.48
CA ASP A 38 -14.43 -5.71 -9.90
C ASP A 38 -14.41 -4.45 -10.76
N GLU A 39 -15.12 -3.41 -10.33
CA GLU A 39 -15.14 -2.11 -11.01
C GLU A 39 -13.74 -1.51 -11.11
N MET A 40 -12.97 -1.58 -10.02
CA MET A 40 -11.59 -1.08 -9.98
C MET A 40 -10.65 -1.85 -10.90
N TYR A 41 -10.71 -3.18 -10.82
CA TYR A 41 -9.91 -4.03 -11.68
C TYR A 41 -10.26 -3.78 -13.16
N ALA A 42 -11.55 -3.76 -13.51
CA ALA A 42 -12.00 -3.48 -14.87
C ALA A 42 -11.53 -2.09 -15.36
N TYR A 43 -11.56 -1.08 -14.50
CA TYR A 43 -11.05 0.26 -14.81
C TYR A 43 -9.54 0.23 -15.10
N CYS A 44 -8.75 -0.44 -14.26
CA CYS A 44 -7.31 -0.59 -14.48
C CYS A 44 -7.03 -1.26 -15.83
N GLN A 45 -7.75 -2.34 -16.15
CA GLN A 45 -7.58 -3.05 -17.41
C GLN A 45 -7.98 -2.22 -18.62
N ALA A 46 -9.08 -1.47 -18.54
CA ALA A 46 -9.54 -0.60 -19.62
C ALA A 46 -8.55 0.54 -19.93
N ASN A 47 -7.76 0.96 -18.94
CA ASN A 47 -6.83 2.09 -19.03
C ASN A 47 -5.35 1.68 -19.05
N ASN A 48 -5.05 0.38 -19.15
CA ASN A 48 -3.69 -0.18 -19.09
C ASN A 48 -2.90 0.26 -17.84
N LEU A 49 -3.58 0.31 -16.69
CA LEU A 49 -2.97 0.60 -15.40
C LEU A 49 -2.64 -0.72 -14.68
N PRO A 50 -1.48 -0.85 -14.03
CA PRO A 50 -1.22 -1.97 -13.14
C PRO A 50 -2.20 -1.93 -11.97
N PHE A 51 -2.87 -3.05 -11.74
CA PHE A 51 -3.74 -3.23 -10.60
C PHE A 51 -2.94 -3.73 -9.40
N LYS A 52 -3.02 -3.00 -8.28
CA LYS A 52 -2.42 -3.36 -7.00
C LYS A 52 -3.50 -3.84 -6.04
N GLN A 53 -3.28 -4.96 -5.39
CA GLN A 53 -4.11 -5.44 -4.29
C GLN A 53 -3.61 -4.89 -2.95
N HIS A 54 -4.50 -4.21 -2.25
CA HIS A 54 -4.33 -3.78 -0.87
C HIS A 54 -5.56 -4.28 -0.10
N THR A 55 -5.46 -5.36 0.66
CA THR A 55 -4.30 -6.20 1.06
C THR A 55 -4.85 -7.58 1.45
N PHE A 56 -4.03 -8.61 1.68
CA PHE A 56 -4.53 -9.93 2.10
C PHE A 56 -4.73 -10.09 3.61
N LEU A 57 -3.97 -9.39 4.45
CA LEU A 57 -4.12 -9.47 5.90
C LEU A 57 -3.75 -8.13 6.54
N PHE A 58 -4.73 -7.51 7.20
CA PHE A 58 -4.60 -6.22 7.86
C PHE A 58 -5.67 -6.05 8.94
N TRP A 59 -5.27 -6.10 10.21
CA TRP A 59 -6.25 -6.19 11.29
C TRP A 59 -6.85 -4.84 11.73
N CYS A 60 -6.34 -3.70 11.23
CA CYS A 60 -6.89 -2.43 11.71
C CYS A 60 -8.29 -2.19 11.16
N CYS A 61 -9.10 -1.51 11.97
CA CYS A 61 -10.12 -0.63 11.44
C CYS A 61 -11.22 -1.34 10.60
N GLY A 62 -11.45 -2.64 10.87
CA GLY A 62 -12.44 -3.47 10.14
C GLY A 62 -11.96 -3.98 8.78
N ALA A 63 -10.64 -3.99 8.54
CA ALA A 63 -10.06 -4.45 7.27
C ALA A 63 -10.05 -5.98 7.11
N ASP A 64 -10.02 -6.74 8.21
CA ASP A 64 -10.25 -8.18 8.24
C ASP A 64 -11.58 -8.48 8.98
N PRO A 65 -12.29 -9.56 8.62
CA PRO A 65 -13.55 -9.89 9.26
C PRO A 65 -13.37 -10.42 10.70
N ASP A 66 -14.17 -9.90 11.64
CA ASP A 66 -14.11 -10.30 13.05
C ASP A 66 -14.37 -11.80 13.26
N TRP A 67 -15.21 -12.41 12.42
CA TRP A 67 -15.54 -13.83 12.51
C TRP A 67 -14.31 -14.73 12.32
N LEU A 68 -13.30 -14.29 11.56
CA LEU A 68 -12.09 -15.07 11.29
C LEU A 68 -11.35 -15.44 12.59
N ALA A 69 -11.26 -14.50 13.54
CA ALA A 69 -10.58 -14.73 14.82
C ALA A 69 -11.33 -15.67 15.77
N THR A 70 -12.59 -16.01 15.46
CA THR A 70 -13.41 -16.93 16.27
C THR A 70 -13.26 -18.39 15.86
N LEU A 71 -12.61 -18.63 14.71
CA LEU A 71 -12.52 -19.95 14.11
C LEU A 71 -11.42 -20.82 14.74
N PRO A 72 -11.53 -22.16 14.64
CA PRO A 72 -10.41 -23.06 14.88
C PRO A 72 -9.21 -22.75 13.98
N ALA A 73 -8.00 -23.08 14.44
CA ALA A 73 -6.77 -22.79 13.71
C ALA A 73 -6.69 -23.43 12.31
N ALA A 74 -7.34 -24.57 12.10
CA ALA A 74 -7.41 -25.19 10.78
C ALA A 74 -8.28 -24.38 9.81
N ASP A 75 -9.41 -23.89 10.30
CA ASP A 75 -10.36 -23.10 9.52
C ASP A 75 -9.76 -21.73 9.22
N ILE A 76 -9.11 -21.05 10.18
CA ILE A 76 -8.38 -19.78 9.92
C ILE A 76 -7.44 -19.90 8.71
N ARG A 77 -6.67 -21.00 8.65
CA ARG A 77 -5.76 -21.25 7.53
C ARG A 77 -6.50 -21.50 6.22
N ALA A 78 -7.59 -22.26 6.28
CA ALA A 78 -8.39 -22.58 5.11
C ALA A 78 -9.01 -21.31 4.51
N GLU A 79 -9.60 -20.44 5.33
CA GLU A 79 -10.26 -19.19 4.87
C GLU A 79 -9.27 -18.20 4.25
N LEU A 80 -8.11 -18.00 4.88
CA LEU A 80 -7.08 -17.11 4.32
C LEU A 80 -6.51 -17.66 3.01
N GLU A 81 -6.37 -18.98 2.91
CA GLU A 81 -5.92 -19.66 1.69
C GLU A 81 -6.97 -19.58 0.58
N GLU A 82 -8.24 -19.83 0.90
CA GLU A 82 -9.38 -19.70 -0.02
C GLU A 82 -9.49 -18.27 -0.54
N PHE A 83 -9.43 -17.26 0.33
CA PHE A 83 -9.47 -15.86 -0.08
C PHE A 83 -8.37 -15.51 -1.09
N MET A 84 -7.13 -15.98 -0.87
CA MET A 84 -6.03 -15.78 -1.82
C MET A 84 -6.26 -16.51 -3.15
N ILE A 85 -6.74 -17.76 -3.12
CA ILE A 85 -7.02 -18.56 -4.32
C ILE A 85 -8.11 -17.88 -5.16
N ASP A 86 -9.22 -17.53 -4.54
CA ASP A 86 -10.37 -16.93 -5.21
C ASP A 86 -10.03 -15.54 -5.74
N PHE A 87 -9.28 -14.74 -4.98
CA PHE A 87 -8.76 -13.47 -5.44
C PHE A 87 -7.91 -13.63 -6.72
N PHE A 88 -6.91 -14.51 -6.72
CA PHE A 88 -6.03 -14.67 -7.88
C PHE A 88 -6.73 -15.31 -9.08
N ALA A 89 -7.70 -16.21 -8.85
CA ALA A 89 -8.53 -16.76 -9.91
C ALA A 89 -9.40 -15.67 -10.56
N ARG A 90 -9.92 -14.74 -9.76
CA ARG A 90 -10.76 -13.63 -10.20
C ARG A 90 -9.98 -12.50 -10.88
N TYR A 91 -8.79 -12.18 -10.37
CA TYR A 91 -7.93 -11.09 -10.85
C TYR A 91 -6.56 -11.59 -11.34
N PRO A 92 -6.51 -12.39 -12.42
CA PRO A 92 -5.29 -13.10 -12.84
C PRO A 92 -4.17 -12.21 -13.39
N LYS A 93 -4.43 -10.91 -13.57
CA LYS A 93 -3.45 -9.90 -14.03
C LYS A 93 -3.13 -8.88 -12.95
N THR A 94 -3.24 -9.27 -11.68
CA THR A 94 -2.79 -8.45 -10.56
C THR A 94 -1.27 -8.28 -10.67
N ALA A 95 -0.81 -7.03 -10.70
CA ALA A 95 0.60 -6.72 -10.84
C ALA A 95 1.34 -6.78 -9.50
N TYR A 96 0.70 -6.30 -8.44
CA TYR A 96 1.29 -6.15 -7.11
C TYR A 96 0.30 -6.55 -6.03
N VAL A 97 0.77 -7.17 -4.96
CA VAL A 97 -0.04 -7.51 -3.79
C VAL A 97 0.69 -7.12 -2.52
N GLU A 98 0.04 -6.36 -1.66
CA GLU A 98 0.45 -6.26 -0.27
C GLU A 98 -0.05 -7.47 0.50
N VAL A 99 0.83 -8.42 0.81
CA VAL A 99 0.44 -9.71 1.41
C VAL A 99 0.08 -9.55 2.88
N VAL A 100 0.86 -8.75 3.60
CA VAL A 100 0.60 -8.40 5.00
C VAL A 100 0.85 -6.91 5.16
N ASN A 101 -0.14 -6.18 5.65
CA ASN A 101 -0.03 -4.78 5.98
C ASN A 101 0.12 -4.58 7.49
N GLU A 102 0.98 -3.65 7.89
CA GLU A 102 1.20 -3.25 9.29
C GLU A 102 1.49 -4.41 10.28
N PRO A 103 2.41 -5.35 9.98
CA PRO A 103 2.68 -6.50 10.86
C PRO A 103 3.17 -6.10 12.27
N PHE A 104 3.64 -4.87 12.47
CA PHE A 104 4.05 -4.36 13.77
C PHE A 104 3.16 -3.23 14.30
N GLN A 105 2.51 -2.46 13.45
CA GLN A 105 1.61 -1.38 13.88
C GLN A 105 0.23 -1.95 14.27
N SER A 106 -0.29 -2.87 13.47
CA SER A 106 -1.63 -3.44 13.63
C SER A 106 -1.62 -4.98 13.45
N PRO A 107 -0.80 -5.72 14.23
CA PRO A 107 -0.75 -7.18 14.10
C PRO A 107 -2.11 -7.81 14.40
N PRO A 108 -2.48 -8.91 13.73
CA PRO A 108 -3.71 -9.61 14.03
C PRO A 108 -3.69 -10.23 15.43
N PRO A 109 -4.85 -10.63 15.99
CA PRO A 109 -4.97 -11.25 17.29
C PRO A 109 -4.09 -12.48 17.42
N ALA A 110 -3.70 -12.80 18.65
CA ALA A 110 -2.88 -13.97 18.93
C ALA A 110 -3.48 -15.28 18.39
N ALA A 111 -4.81 -15.41 18.36
CA ALA A 111 -5.48 -16.58 17.78
C ALA A 111 -5.10 -16.79 16.30
N ILE A 112 -5.18 -15.73 15.49
CA ILE A 112 -4.77 -15.75 14.08
C ILE A 112 -3.27 -16.04 13.98
N ARG A 113 -2.42 -15.26 14.65
CA ARG A 113 -0.96 -15.44 14.56
C ARG A 113 -0.53 -16.85 14.97
N ASN A 114 -1.10 -17.41 16.03
CA ASN A 114 -0.83 -18.77 16.48
C ASN A 114 -1.29 -19.82 15.46
N ALA A 115 -2.45 -19.63 14.83
CA ALA A 115 -2.93 -20.50 13.76
C ALA A 115 -1.98 -20.55 12.56
N LEU A 116 -1.27 -19.44 12.30
CA LEU A 116 -0.31 -19.29 11.20
C LEU A 116 1.14 -19.63 11.61
N GLY A 117 1.38 -20.14 12.83
CA GLY A 117 2.70 -20.59 13.28
C GLY A 117 3.37 -19.76 14.37
N GLY A 118 2.76 -18.63 14.77
CA GLY A 118 3.17 -17.81 15.91
C GLY A 118 4.20 -16.72 15.58
N ASP A 119 4.63 -15.98 16.61
CA ASP A 119 5.54 -14.83 16.47
C ASP A 119 7.00 -15.18 16.29
N THR A 120 7.40 -16.38 16.75
CA THR A 120 8.80 -16.79 16.72
C THR A 120 9.31 -16.76 15.29
N ASN A 121 10.36 -15.97 15.06
CA ASN A 121 10.91 -15.73 13.73
C ASN A 121 9.82 -15.33 12.72
N TYR A 122 8.81 -14.55 13.11
CA TYR A 122 7.77 -14.09 12.18
C TYR A 122 7.05 -15.21 11.43
N ALA A 123 6.91 -16.40 12.04
CA ALA A 123 6.36 -17.58 11.38
C ALA A 123 4.97 -17.32 10.77
N TRP A 124 4.12 -16.55 11.45
CA TRP A 124 2.81 -16.17 10.93
C TRP A 124 2.89 -15.34 9.64
N VAL A 125 3.84 -14.41 9.52
CA VAL A 125 4.04 -13.62 8.29
C VAL A 125 4.58 -14.52 7.19
N ARG A 126 5.57 -15.37 7.51
CA ARG A 126 6.14 -16.33 6.56
C ARG A 126 5.08 -17.26 5.97
N TRP A 127 4.15 -17.73 6.78
CA TRP A 127 3.04 -18.56 6.29
C TRP A 127 2.22 -17.84 5.21
N MET A 128 1.83 -16.58 5.46
CA MET A 128 1.08 -15.78 4.47
C MET A 128 1.85 -15.63 3.16
N TYR A 129 3.16 -15.35 3.23
CA TYR A 129 4.01 -15.20 2.05
C TYR A 129 4.20 -16.49 1.27
N GLN A 130 4.36 -17.62 1.94
CA GLN A 130 4.48 -18.92 1.29
C GLN A 130 3.20 -19.27 0.53
N LYS A 131 2.03 -19.02 1.14
CA LYS A 131 0.73 -19.24 0.50
C LYS A 131 0.48 -18.27 -0.65
N ALA A 132 0.72 -16.97 -0.46
CA ALA A 132 0.61 -16.01 -1.53
C ALA A 132 1.50 -16.38 -2.72
N ARG A 133 2.76 -16.78 -2.49
CA ARG A 133 3.68 -17.22 -3.57
C ARG A 133 3.21 -18.49 -4.27
N GLN A 134 2.53 -19.39 -3.57
CA GLN A 134 2.00 -20.62 -4.15
C GLN A 134 0.88 -20.35 -5.17
N TYR A 135 0.07 -19.31 -4.97
CA TYR A 135 -1.13 -19.03 -5.76
C TYR A 135 -1.02 -17.83 -6.69
N ALA A 136 -0.14 -16.89 -6.40
CA ALA A 136 0.05 -15.70 -7.20
C ALA A 136 0.51 -16.05 -8.63
N PRO A 137 0.07 -15.29 -9.64
CA PRO A 137 0.69 -15.30 -10.96
C PRO A 137 2.20 -15.08 -10.87
N SER A 138 2.97 -15.70 -11.75
CA SER A 138 4.44 -15.64 -11.71
C SER A 138 5.02 -14.24 -11.89
N ASP A 139 4.26 -13.34 -12.51
CA ASP A 139 4.57 -11.94 -12.77
C ASP A 139 3.96 -10.98 -11.73
N CYS A 140 3.22 -11.49 -10.73
CA CYS A 140 2.73 -10.70 -9.61
C CYS A 140 3.81 -10.53 -8.54
N GLU A 141 4.13 -9.29 -8.20
CA GLU A 141 5.07 -9.01 -7.11
C GLU A 141 4.38 -9.08 -5.74
N LEU A 142 5.06 -9.68 -4.76
CA LEU A 142 4.60 -9.77 -3.37
C LEU A 142 5.33 -8.76 -2.50
N TRP A 143 4.57 -7.81 -1.99
CA TRP A 143 5.03 -6.67 -1.22
C TRP A 143 4.64 -6.81 0.25
N ILE A 144 5.52 -6.34 1.13
CA ILE A 144 5.19 -6.06 2.53
C ILE A 144 4.92 -4.57 2.68
N ASN A 145 4.01 -4.16 3.55
CA ASN A 145 3.74 -2.75 3.78
C ASN A 145 3.65 -2.45 5.29
N GLU A 146 4.22 -1.31 5.70
CA GLU A 146 4.28 -0.93 7.11
C GLU A 146 4.36 0.59 7.26
N ASN A 147 3.71 1.06 8.31
CA ASN A 147 3.64 2.45 8.70
C ASN A 147 4.84 2.84 9.58
N ASN A 148 5.08 4.14 9.70
CA ASN A 148 6.07 4.73 10.60
C ASN A 148 7.54 4.35 10.29
N ILE A 149 7.82 3.58 9.23
CA ILE A 149 9.18 3.22 8.84
C ILE A 149 10.00 4.47 8.53
N LEU A 150 9.46 5.36 7.68
CA LEU A 150 10.12 6.59 7.22
C LEU A 150 10.42 7.61 8.34
N LYS A 151 9.88 7.40 9.55
CA LYS A 151 10.18 8.19 10.75
C LYS A 151 11.53 7.78 11.39
N GLY A 152 12.13 6.69 10.92
CA GLY A 152 13.39 6.15 11.43
C GLY A 152 13.25 5.39 12.74
N GLY A 153 14.36 5.30 13.49
CA GLY A 153 14.39 4.66 14.81
C GLY A 153 14.36 3.13 14.75
N SER A 154 13.98 2.50 15.87
CA SER A 154 14.06 1.03 16.04
C SER A 154 13.12 0.24 15.12
N ARG A 155 12.05 0.87 14.62
CA ARG A 155 11.10 0.22 13.71
C ARG A 155 11.77 -0.21 12.40
N VAL A 156 12.73 0.58 11.90
CA VAL A 156 13.53 0.25 10.71
C VAL A 156 14.26 -1.08 10.89
N THR A 157 14.93 -1.27 12.03
CA THR A 157 15.65 -2.51 12.34
C THR A 157 14.71 -3.72 12.41
N SER A 158 13.58 -3.60 13.11
CA SER A 158 12.59 -4.67 13.20
C SER A 158 12.04 -5.05 11.82
N TYR A 159 11.80 -4.07 10.96
CA TYR A 159 11.31 -4.31 9.61
C TYR A 159 12.35 -4.96 8.71
N LYS A 160 13.60 -4.49 8.74
CA LYS A 160 14.73 -5.14 8.03
C LYS A 160 14.91 -6.60 8.46
N ASN A 161 14.75 -6.91 9.74
CA ASN A 161 14.87 -8.28 10.24
C ASN A 161 13.78 -9.19 9.67
N LEU A 162 12.52 -8.73 9.66
CA LEU A 162 11.42 -9.45 9.04
C LEU A 162 11.64 -9.67 7.55
N ILE A 163 12.03 -8.62 6.81
CA ILE A 163 12.26 -8.71 5.37
C ILE A 163 13.41 -9.66 5.04
N ASN A 164 14.54 -9.56 5.76
CA ASN A 164 15.65 -10.50 5.58
C ASN A 164 15.24 -11.94 5.87
N PHE A 165 14.36 -12.17 6.85
CA PHE A 165 13.80 -13.49 7.12
C PHE A 165 12.95 -13.99 5.94
N LEU A 166 12.04 -13.18 5.40
CA LEU A 166 11.25 -13.55 4.21
C LEU A 166 12.12 -13.76 2.97
N LYS A 167 13.22 -13.02 2.81
CA LYS A 167 14.18 -13.22 1.72
C LYS A 167 14.83 -14.60 1.75
N THR A 168 15.00 -15.22 2.92
CA THR A 168 15.56 -16.58 3.01
C THR A 168 14.68 -17.63 2.34
N ASP A 169 13.40 -17.34 2.14
CA ASP A 169 12.44 -18.20 1.45
C ASP A 169 12.25 -17.83 -0.02
N GLY A 170 12.76 -16.68 -0.46
CA GLY A 170 12.53 -16.16 -1.81
C GLY A 170 11.07 -15.80 -2.10
N THR A 171 10.27 -15.51 -1.06
CA THR A 171 8.83 -15.26 -1.21
C THR A 171 8.47 -13.78 -1.35
N ILE A 172 9.37 -12.86 -1.02
CA ILE A 172 9.13 -11.40 -1.05
C ILE A 172 9.87 -10.76 -2.22
N ASP A 173 9.22 -9.82 -2.91
CA ASP A 173 9.77 -9.11 -4.07
C ASP A 173 10.09 -7.64 -3.78
N ALA A 174 9.29 -6.97 -2.95
CA ALA A 174 9.47 -5.54 -2.68
C ALA A 174 9.03 -5.10 -1.29
N VAL A 175 9.42 -3.88 -0.94
CA VAL A 175 9.19 -3.28 0.38
C VAL A 175 8.39 -1.99 0.24
N GLY A 176 7.17 -2.01 0.74
CA GLY A 176 6.31 -0.84 0.93
C GLY A 176 6.58 -0.14 2.25
N MET A 177 6.56 1.18 2.22
CA MET A 177 6.61 2.05 3.39
C MET A 177 5.53 3.12 3.23
N GLN A 178 4.57 3.14 4.15
CA GLN A 178 3.51 4.15 4.10
C GLN A 178 4.10 5.54 4.31
N GLY A 179 3.55 6.53 3.60
CA GLY A 179 4.02 7.92 3.61
C GLY A 179 3.23 8.82 4.56
N HIS A 180 2.55 8.25 5.56
CA HIS A 180 1.66 9.00 6.43
C HIS A 180 2.35 9.70 7.61
N TRP A 181 1.75 10.81 8.06
CA TRP A 181 2.16 11.56 9.24
C TRP A 181 3.63 11.99 9.23
N LEU A 182 4.13 12.40 8.07
CA LEU A 182 5.51 12.83 7.90
C LEU A 182 5.70 14.33 8.05
N GLU A 183 4.66 15.13 8.36
CA GLU A 183 4.73 16.60 8.30
C GLU A 183 5.80 17.21 9.21
N SER A 184 6.16 16.53 10.31
CA SER A 184 7.22 16.94 11.23
C SER A 184 8.56 16.21 11.02
N VAL A 185 8.62 15.28 10.06
CA VAL A 185 9.80 14.47 9.77
C VAL A 185 10.68 15.21 8.75
N SER A 186 11.95 15.38 9.09
CA SER A 186 12.90 16.05 8.20
C SER A 186 13.24 15.19 6.98
N ALA A 187 13.46 15.85 5.84
CA ALA A 187 13.95 15.24 4.61
C ALA A 187 15.20 14.38 4.83
N SER A 188 16.13 14.82 5.71
CA SER A 188 17.33 14.06 6.06
C SER A 188 17.03 12.77 6.83
N THR A 189 16.02 12.76 7.69
CA THR A 189 15.60 11.54 8.40
C THR A 189 15.01 10.53 7.43
N ILE A 190 14.19 11.00 6.48
CA ILE A 190 13.63 10.17 5.41
C ILE A 190 14.76 9.59 4.55
N GLN A 191 15.67 10.44 4.05
CA GLN A 191 16.82 10.02 3.24
C GLN A 191 17.67 8.96 3.95
N ASN A 192 18.01 9.20 5.22
CA ASN A 192 18.79 8.25 6.02
C ASN A 192 18.06 6.94 6.24
N THR A 193 16.73 6.96 6.31
CA THR A 193 15.92 5.75 6.44
C THR A 193 15.89 4.98 5.12
N LEU A 194 15.67 5.65 3.99
CA LEU A 194 15.72 5.01 2.67
C LEU A 194 17.08 4.38 2.39
N ASN A 195 18.18 5.08 2.71
CA ASN A 195 19.54 4.53 2.60
C ASN A 195 19.71 3.24 3.42
N GLN A 196 19.16 3.19 4.64
CA GLN A 196 19.19 1.97 5.46
C GLN A 196 18.32 0.86 4.88
N MET A 197 17.19 1.19 4.27
CA MET A 197 16.29 0.21 3.67
C MET A 197 16.87 -0.33 2.35
N ASP A 198 17.64 0.47 1.61
CA ASP A 198 18.35 0.07 0.39
C ASP A 198 19.34 -1.08 0.62
N ASP A 199 19.91 -1.22 1.82
CA ASP A 199 20.73 -2.37 2.21
C ASP A 199 20.02 -3.74 1.99
N LEU A 200 18.69 -3.75 1.96
CA LEU A 200 17.90 -4.95 1.69
C LEU A 200 18.04 -5.42 0.25
N ASN A 201 18.53 -4.59 -0.68
CA ASN A 201 18.65 -4.92 -2.10
C ASN A 201 17.32 -5.42 -2.70
N LEU A 202 16.21 -4.77 -2.31
CA LEU A 202 14.89 -4.97 -2.87
C LEU A 202 14.34 -3.61 -3.32
N PRO A 203 13.50 -3.56 -4.38
CA PRO A 203 12.72 -2.37 -4.72
C PRO A 203 11.98 -1.80 -3.51
N LEU A 204 12.09 -0.48 -3.32
CA LEU A 204 11.35 0.26 -2.30
C LEU A 204 10.17 1.00 -2.95
N TYR A 205 9.04 1.04 -2.27
CA TYR A 205 7.85 1.78 -2.71
C TYR A 205 7.33 2.65 -1.57
N ILE A 206 7.03 3.91 -1.87
CA ILE A 206 6.26 4.76 -0.97
C ILE A 206 4.79 4.51 -1.32
N THR A 207 4.05 3.87 -0.42
CA THR A 207 2.76 3.26 -0.75
C THR A 207 1.56 4.16 -0.47
N GLU A 208 1.68 5.08 0.49
CA GLU A 208 0.53 5.82 1.03
C GLU A 208 0.95 7.26 1.42
N TYR A 209 1.49 8.05 0.48
CA TYR A 209 1.98 9.40 0.80
C TYR A 209 0.84 10.42 0.84
N ASP A 210 0.78 11.20 1.93
CA ASP A 210 -0.08 12.37 2.06
C ASP A 210 0.51 13.42 3.02
N VAL A 211 -0.02 14.64 2.94
CA VAL A 211 0.39 15.77 3.79
C VAL A 211 -0.85 16.49 4.29
N HIS A 212 -1.20 16.31 5.56
CA HIS A 212 -2.36 16.95 6.17
C HIS A 212 -1.99 18.30 6.77
N VAL A 213 -1.99 19.34 5.93
CA VAL A 213 -1.76 20.72 6.36
C VAL A 213 -2.82 21.62 5.72
N ALA A 214 -3.52 22.40 6.55
CA ALA A 214 -4.60 23.27 6.11
C ALA A 214 -4.09 24.49 5.32
N ASP A 215 -2.98 25.10 5.77
CA ASP A 215 -2.36 26.21 5.03
C ASP A 215 -1.71 25.71 3.73
N ASP A 216 -2.10 26.34 2.62
CA ASP A 216 -1.70 25.91 1.28
C ASP A 216 -0.20 26.03 1.01
N ASN A 217 0.45 27.08 1.53
CA ASN A 217 1.88 27.28 1.33
C ASN A 217 2.69 26.32 2.21
N ALA A 218 2.28 26.14 3.47
CA ALA A 218 2.92 25.19 4.37
C ALA A 218 2.76 23.75 3.87
N GLN A 219 1.60 23.37 3.32
CA GLN A 219 1.43 22.06 2.68
C GLN A 219 2.41 21.89 1.51
N ARG A 220 2.46 22.86 0.58
CA ARG A 220 3.41 22.86 -0.54
C ARG A 220 4.86 22.73 -0.05
N ASP A 221 5.24 23.43 1.01
CA ASP A 221 6.62 23.40 1.52
C ASP A 221 7.01 22.02 2.06
N VAL A 222 6.08 21.30 2.69
CA VAL A 222 6.30 19.89 3.09
C VAL A 222 6.48 19.00 1.86
N TRP A 223 5.60 19.12 0.86
CA TRP A 223 5.74 18.39 -0.41
C TRP A 223 7.11 18.66 -1.07
N ALA A 224 7.50 19.93 -1.15
CA ALA A 224 8.75 20.35 -1.76
C ALA A 224 10.00 19.86 -1.02
N ALA A 225 9.90 19.69 0.30
CA ALA A 225 11.00 19.17 1.10
C ALA A 225 11.13 17.64 1.02
N GLN A 226 10.02 16.91 0.91
CA GLN A 226 10.00 15.45 1.09
C GLN A 226 9.92 14.68 -0.22
N PHE A 227 9.08 15.11 -1.16
CA PHE A 227 8.83 14.35 -2.39
C PHE A 227 10.11 14.10 -3.21
N PRO A 228 11.04 15.07 -3.37
CA PRO A 228 12.31 14.82 -4.08
C PRO A 228 13.15 13.71 -3.43
N VAL A 229 13.10 13.58 -2.11
CA VAL A 229 13.84 12.53 -1.38
C VAL A 229 13.34 11.14 -1.78
N PHE A 230 12.04 10.99 -2.00
CA PHE A 230 11.49 9.73 -2.52
C PHE A 230 11.82 9.55 -3.99
N TRP A 231 11.54 10.59 -4.79
CA TRP A 231 11.55 10.53 -6.25
C TRP A 231 12.96 10.31 -6.82
N GLU A 232 13.97 10.90 -6.20
CA GLU A 232 15.36 10.85 -6.67
C GLU A 232 16.14 9.67 -6.07
N HIS A 233 15.60 8.96 -5.07
CA HIS A 233 16.29 7.84 -4.45
C HIS A 233 16.33 6.62 -5.39
N PRO A 234 17.52 6.08 -5.73
CA PRO A 234 17.65 5.05 -6.76
C PRO A 234 16.92 3.73 -6.44
N ALA A 235 16.77 3.40 -5.16
CA ALA A 235 16.03 2.22 -4.71
C ALA A 235 14.50 2.37 -4.78
N VAL A 236 13.98 3.60 -4.79
CA VAL A 236 12.53 3.85 -4.81
C VAL A 236 12.02 3.71 -6.26
N LYS A 237 11.05 2.82 -6.47
CA LYS A 237 10.51 2.48 -7.79
C LYS A 237 9.11 3.02 -8.05
N GLY A 238 8.46 3.52 -7.02
CA GLY A 238 7.15 4.16 -7.13
C GLY A 238 6.79 4.94 -5.88
N VAL A 239 5.98 5.97 -6.09
CA VAL A 239 5.37 6.79 -5.03
C VAL A 239 3.89 6.84 -5.33
N THR A 240 3.09 6.33 -4.41
CA THR A 240 1.63 6.30 -4.46
C THR A 240 1.07 7.26 -3.43
N LEU A 241 0.12 8.11 -3.86
CA LEU A 241 -0.56 9.06 -2.99
C LEU A 241 -1.85 8.46 -2.45
N TRP A 242 -2.10 8.59 -1.15
CA TRP A 242 -3.28 8.02 -0.49
C TRP A 242 -4.53 8.91 -0.68
N GLY A 243 -4.93 9.04 -1.94
CA GLY A 243 -5.95 9.97 -2.42
C GLY A 243 -5.40 11.35 -2.78
N TYR A 244 -6.21 12.14 -3.47
CA TYR A 244 -5.82 13.50 -3.88
C TYR A 244 -6.97 14.52 -3.98
N LYS A 245 -8.24 14.12 -3.82
CA LYS A 245 -9.41 14.98 -4.02
C LYS A 245 -10.04 15.45 -2.71
N GLN A 246 -10.43 16.72 -2.67
CA GLN A 246 -11.11 17.31 -1.52
C GLN A 246 -12.44 16.60 -1.26
N GLY A 247 -12.69 16.25 0.01
CA GLY A 247 -13.88 15.51 0.43
C GLY A 247 -13.81 14.00 0.20
N GLN A 248 -12.73 13.50 -0.44
CA GLN A 248 -12.48 12.06 -0.66
C GLN A 248 -11.19 11.57 0.00
N MET A 249 -10.56 12.41 0.84
CA MET A 249 -9.39 12.03 1.62
C MET A 249 -9.80 11.50 2.98
N TRP A 250 -9.17 10.42 3.43
CA TRP A 250 -9.25 9.97 4.84
C TRP A 250 -8.76 11.03 5.83
N ARG A 251 -7.74 11.80 5.45
CA ARG A 251 -7.19 12.96 6.18
C ARG A 251 -7.66 14.24 5.49
N SER A 252 -8.64 14.93 6.08
CA SER A 252 -9.42 16.02 5.45
C SER A 252 -8.63 17.15 4.76
N ASN A 253 -7.42 17.49 5.22
CA ASN A 253 -6.55 18.51 4.62
C ASN A 253 -5.45 17.93 3.69
N GLY A 254 -5.49 16.63 3.39
CA GLY A 254 -4.50 15.93 2.57
C GLY A 254 -4.66 16.13 1.07
N TYR A 255 -5.80 16.68 0.62
CA TYR A 255 -6.12 16.79 -0.80
C TYR A 255 -5.18 17.74 -1.53
N LEU A 256 -5.08 17.53 -2.83
CA LEU A 256 -4.31 18.29 -3.82
C LEU A 256 -5.23 18.98 -4.84
N LEU A 257 -6.42 18.42 -5.10
CA LEU A 257 -7.43 18.94 -6.00
C LEU A 257 -8.70 19.33 -5.22
N ARG A 258 -9.18 20.56 -5.40
CA ARG A 258 -10.41 21.05 -4.78
C ARG A 258 -11.65 20.51 -5.50
N THR A 259 -12.80 20.60 -4.83
CA THR A 259 -14.09 20.15 -5.40
C THR A 259 -14.51 20.94 -6.65
N ASP A 260 -14.03 22.17 -6.80
CA ASP A 260 -14.23 23.00 -8.00
C ASP A 260 -13.23 22.69 -9.14
N GLY A 261 -12.35 21.70 -8.95
CA GLY A 261 -11.32 21.30 -9.91
C GLY A 261 -10.04 22.16 -9.86
N SER A 262 -9.95 23.15 -8.97
CA SER A 262 -8.73 23.95 -8.83
C SER A 262 -7.62 23.18 -8.08
N GLU A 263 -6.39 23.29 -8.58
CA GLU A 263 -5.19 22.73 -7.95
C GLU A 263 -4.81 23.53 -6.70
N ARG A 264 -4.42 22.84 -5.61
CA ARG A 264 -3.68 23.47 -4.52
C ARG A 264 -2.24 23.80 -4.97
N PRO A 265 -1.54 24.73 -4.31
CA PRO A 265 -0.14 25.03 -4.64
C PRO A 265 0.78 23.81 -4.61
N SER A 266 0.51 22.83 -3.75
CA SER A 266 1.19 21.53 -3.69
C SER A 266 1.05 20.74 -4.99
N MET A 267 -0.15 20.65 -5.57
CA MET A 267 -0.39 19.97 -6.85
C MET A 267 0.31 20.68 -8.01
N THR A 268 0.18 22.02 -8.07
CA THR A 268 0.86 22.84 -9.09
C THR A 268 2.37 22.65 -9.01
N TRP A 269 2.94 22.66 -7.80
CA TRP A 269 4.35 22.42 -7.57
C TRP A 269 4.77 21.01 -8.02
N LEU A 270 4.02 19.98 -7.59
CA LEU A 270 4.31 18.57 -7.91
C LEU A 270 4.34 18.34 -9.42
N ARG A 271 3.34 18.84 -10.14
CA ARG A 271 3.24 18.74 -11.60
C ARG A 271 4.42 19.43 -12.30
N ASN A 272 4.82 20.61 -11.83
CA ASN A 272 5.97 21.33 -12.39
C ASN A 272 7.31 20.65 -12.06
N TYR A 273 7.43 20.03 -10.88
CA TYR A 273 8.63 19.30 -10.48
C TYR A 273 8.82 18.02 -11.30
N LEU A 274 7.73 17.30 -11.58
CA LEU A 274 7.75 16.05 -12.35
C LEU A 274 7.77 16.26 -13.86
N ASN A 275 7.32 17.43 -14.32
CA ASN A 275 7.38 17.85 -15.71
C ASN A 275 8.02 19.25 -15.81
N PRO A 276 9.33 19.37 -15.54
CA PRO A 276 10.06 20.58 -15.89
C PRO A 276 9.95 20.76 -17.42
N PRO A 277 9.93 21.99 -17.96
CA PRO A 277 9.70 22.22 -19.39
C PRO A 277 10.52 21.28 -20.30
N GLY A 278 9.87 20.28 -20.90
CA GLY A 278 10.48 19.33 -21.85
C GLY A 278 10.56 17.85 -21.46
N ALA A 279 9.85 17.35 -20.43
CA ALA A 279 9.87 15.92 -20.05
C ALA A 279 8.49 15.22 -20.16
N THR A 280 8.48 13.89 -20.36
CA THR A 280 7.26 13.04 -20.40
C THR A 280 7.09 12.31 -19.07
N LEU A 281 5.84 12.23 -18.58
CA LEU A 281 5.45 11.81 -17.21
C LEU A 281 5.46 10.29 -16.96
N THR A 282 5.77 9.92 -15.71
CA THR A 282 5.40 8.66 -15.03
C THR A 282 5.12 9.03 -13.56
N ILE A 283 3.90 8.87 -13.01
CA ILE A 283 3.59 9.06 -11.56
C ILE A 283 2.39 8.17 -11.17
N GLN A 284 2.41 7.55 -9.98
CA GLN A 284 1.35 6.67 -9.44
C GLN A 284 0.49 7.38 -8.38
N ALA A 285 -0.80 7.07 -8.26
CA ALA A 285 -1.65 7.45 -7.12
C ALA A 285 -2.85 6.50 -6.97
N GLU A 286 -3.71 6.72 -5.98
CA GLU A 286 -4.84 5.83 -5.70
C GLU A 286 -6.18 6.35 -6.20
N ILE A 287 -7.08 5.41 -6.51
CA ILE A 287 -8.48 5.67 -6.84
C ILE A 287 -9.32 5.22 -5.66
N THR A 288 -10.14 6.14 -5.13
CA THR A 288 -11.20 5.84 -4.17
C THR A 288 -12.53 5.57 -4.86
#